data_AF-A0A011SQN3-F1
#
_entry.id   AF-A0A011SQN3-F1
#
_cell.length_a   1.000
_cell.length_b   1.000
_cell.length_c   1.000
_cell.angle_alpha   90.00
_cell.angle_beta   90.00
_cell.angle_gamma   90.00
#
_symmetry.space_group_name_H-M   'P 1'
#
loop_
_entity.id
_entity.type
_entity.pdbx_description
1 polymer ?
#
loop_
_entity_poly.entity_id
_entity_poly.type
_entity_poly.pdbx_seq_one_letter_code
_entity_poly.pdbx_strand_id
1 'polypeptide(L)' 'MFPAIERLPKFDCVGFCECAGKMEDAAFPGNMAEIFPYRIHTVLADNGTACADVLRNREEPSRRFPGAGGKPR' A
#
# COMPACT_ATOMS: atom_id res chain seq x y z
N MET A 1 5.56 4.38 6.65
CA MET A 1 5.93 3.08 7.27
C MET A 1 4.71 2.18 7.18
N PHE A 2 4.88 0.96 6.69
CA PHE A 2 3.83 -0.03 6.51
C PHE A 2 4.17 -1.29 7.32
N PRO A 3 3.55 -1.51 8.49
CA PRO A 3 3.75 -2.72 9.26
C PRO A 3 2.77 -3.82 8.84
N ALA A 4 3.26 -5.06 8.77
CA ALA A 4 2.45 -6.26 8.66
C ALA A 4 2.89 -7.27 9.73
N ILE A 5 1.90 -7.88 10.38
CA ILE A 5 2.11 -8.89 11.43
C ILE A 5 1.29 -10.12 11.06
N GLU A 6 1.92 -11.28 11.07
CA GLU A 6 1.20 -12.53 10.87
C GLU A 6 0.50 -13.00 12.16
N ARG A 7 -0.69 -13.58 12.01
CA ARG A 7 -1.56 -13.94 13.14
C ARG A 7 -1.16 -15.21 13.90
N LEU A 8 -0.48 -16.15 13.25
CA LEU A 8 -0.20 -17.49 13.82
C LEU A 8 1.25 -17.62 14.28
N PRO A 9 2.27 -17.59 13.40
CA PRO A 9 3.63 -17.32 13.81
C PRO A 9 3.83 -15.80 13.96
N LYS A 10 4.64 -15.39 14.95
CA LYS A 10 4.97 -13.98 15.18
C LYS A 10 6.07 -13.50 14.22
N PHE A 11 5.82 -13.61 12.91
CA PHE A 11 6.68 -12.98 11.91
C PHE A 11 6.15 -11.59 11.59
N ASP A 12 7.05 -10.62 11.60
CA ASP A 12 6.76 -9.21 11.34
C ASP A 12 7.52 -8.76 10.08
N CYS A 13 6.85 -7.98 9.23
CA CYS A 13 7.43 -7.37 8.04
C CYS A 13 7.14 -5.86 8.05
N VAL A 14 8.17 -5.04 7.80
CA VAL A 14 8.05 -3.58 7.81
C VAL A 14 8.61 -3.00 6.51
N GLY A 15 7.77 -2.26 5.79
CA GLY A 15 8.16 -1.47 4.62
C GLY A 15 8.35 0.00 4.97
N PHE A 16 9.43 0.61 4.48
CA PHE A 16 9.64 2.06 4.56
C PHE A 16 9.41 2.69 3.19
N CYS A 17 8.75 3.84 3.21
CA CYS A 17 8.57 4.67 2.03
C CYS A 17 8.64 6.14 2.45
N GLU A 18 9.19 6.99 1.59
CA GLU A 18 9.32 8.43 1.79
C GLU A 18 7.96 9.13 1.91
N CYS A 19 6.95 8.65 1.18
CA CYS A 19 5.58 9.15 1.20
C CYS A 19 4.59 7.98 1.34
N ALA A 20 3.67 8.06 2.30
CA ALA A 20 2.58 7.10 2.44
C ALA A 20 1.48 7.41 1.41
N GLY A 21 1.73 7.09 0.15
CA GLY A 21 0.79 7.20 -0.96
C GLY A 21 0.07 5.87 -1.25
N LYS A 22 -1.00 5.95 -2.04
CA LYS A 22 -1.84 4.77 -2.39
C LYS A 22 -1.11 3.78 -3.27
N MET A 23 -0.17 4.24 -4.09
CA MET A 23 0.59 3.37 -4.99
C MET A 23 1.60 2.54 -4.19
N GLU A 24 2.21 3.16 -3.20
CA GLU A 24 3.18 2.53 -2.32
C GLU A 24 2.50 1.56 -1.35
N ASP A 25 1.30 1.90 -0.89
CA ASP A 25 0.44 0.99 -0.12
C ASP A 25 0.00 -0.23 -0.95
N ALA A 26 -0.36 -0.03 -2.23
CA ALA A 26 -0.74 -1.13 -3.13
C ALA A 26 0.45 -2.06 -3.49
N ALA A 27 1.68 -1.53 -3.49
CA ALA A 27 2.89 -2.31 -3.76
C ALA A 27 3.33 -3.15 -2.55
N PHE A 28 3.03 -2.71 -1.33
CA PHE A 28 3.50 -3.34 -0.09
C PHE A 28 3.08 -4.83 0.05
N PRO A 29 1.82 -5.25 -0.25
CA PRO A 29 1.44 -6.66 -0.24
C PRO A 29 2.22 -7.54 -1.24
N GLY A 30 2.62 -6.98 -2.39
CA GLY A 30 3.44 -7.68 -3.38
C GLY A 30 4.84 -7.98 -2.83
N ASN A 31 5.50 -6.95 -2.27
CA ASN A 31 6.80 -7.10 -1.63
C ASN A 31 6.74 -8.09 -0.45
N MET A 32 5.66 -8.05 0.32
CA MET A 32 5.40 -8.98 1.41
C MET A 32 5.34 -10.42 0.90
N ALA A 33 4.64 -10.69 -0.20
CA ALA A 33 4.51 -12.02 -0.78
C ALA A 33 5.86 -12.61 -1.28
N GLU A 34 6.87 -11.78 -1.54
CA GLU A 34 8.23 -12.24 -1.89
C GLU A 34 9.06 -12.62 -0.66
N ILE A 35 8.77 -12.04 0.51
CA ILE A 35 9.55 -12.25 1.74
C ILE A 35 9.08 -13.50 2.50
N PHE A 36 7.78 -13.76 2.52
CA PHE A 36 7.22 -14.88 3.26
C PHE A 36 7.40 -16.21 2.51
N PRO A 37 7.90 -17.28 3.14
CA PRO A 37 8.15 -18.57 2.48
C PRO A 37 6.88 -19.39 2.21
N TYR A 38 5.71 -18.73 2.16
CA TYR A 38 4.41 -19.34 1.94
C TYR A 38 3.47 -18.36 1.25
N ARG A 39 2.39 -18.93 0.70
CA ARG A 39 1.33 -18.15 0.07
C ARG A 39 0.49 -17.43 1.12
N ILE A 40 0.40 -16.11 0.99
CA ILE A 40 -0.50 -15.28 1.79
C ILE A 40 -1.89 -15.30 1.14
N HIS A 41 -2.88 -15.86 1.83
CA HIS A 41 -4.24 -15.99 1.31
C HIS A 41 -5.10 -14.76 1.57
N THR A 42 -4.92 -14.13 2.73
CA THR A 42 -5.76 -13.03 3.18
C THR A 42 -4.91 -12.01 3.91
N VAL A 43 -5.04 -10.75 3.53
CA VAL A 43 -4.49 -9.61 4.27
C VAL A 43 -5.66 -8.88 4.91
N LEU A 44 -5.56 -8.61 6.21
CA LEU A 44 -6.52 -7.80 6.94
C LEU A 44 -5.88 -6.45 7.21
N ALA A 45 -6.32 -5.45 6.46
CA ALA A 45 -5.94 -4.07 6.64
C ALA A 45 -7.07 -3.30 7.31
N ASP A 46 -6.74 -2.13 7.87
CA ASP A 46 -7.76 -1.21 8.35
C ASP A 46 -8.50 -0.54 7.18
N ASN A 47 -9.55 0.21 7.50
CA ASN A 47 -10.31 0.98 6.51
C ASN A 47 -9.65 2.34 6.20
N GLY A 48 -8.33 2.44 6.35
CA GLY A 48 -7.56 3.65 6.07
C GLY A 48 -7.67 4.08 4.62
N THR A 49 -7.46 5.37 4.37
CA THR A 49 -7.53 5.97 3.03
C THR A 49 -6.55 5.37 2.01
N ALA A 50 -5.47 4.75 2.47
CA ALA A 50 -4.51 4.11 1.58
C ALA A 50 -5.03 2.76 1.07
N CYS A 51 -5.69 1.97 1.95
CA CYS A 51 -6.09 0.60 1.65
C CYS A 51 -7.55 0.46 1.17
N ALA A 52 -8.43 1.42 1.49
CA ALA A 52 -9.84 1.34 1.14
C ALA A 52 -10.15 2.08 -0.18
N ASP A 53 -10.77 1.41 -1.15
CA ASP A 53 -11.33 2.03 -2.37
C ASP A 53 -12.67 2.72 -2.06
N VAL A 54 -12.63 3.73 -1.18
CA VAL A 54 -13.80 4.57 -0.86
C VAL A 54 -13.95 5.68 -1.90
N LEU A 55 -15.18 6.20 -2.10
CA LEU A 55 -15.49 7.28 -3.05
C LEU A 55 -14.53 8.48 -2.94
N ARG A 56 -14.18 8.89 -1.71
CA ARG A 56 -13.16 9.91 -1.45
C ARG A 56 -11.82 9.56 -2.09
N ASN A 57 -11.41 8.29 -2.06
CA ASN A 57 -10.18 7.79 -2.65
C ASN A 57 -10.18 7.79 -4.19
N ARG A 58 -11.36 7.80 -4.80
CA ARG A 58 -11.58 7.76 -6.25
C ARG A 58 -11.48 9.13 -6.91
N GLU A 59 -11.77 10.20 -6.15
CA GLU A 59 -11.78 11.60 -6.62
C GLU A 59 -10.47 12.35 -6.36
N GLU A 60 -9.60 11.81 -5.51
CA GLU A 60 -8.28 12.38 -5.25
C GLU A 60 -7.38 12.33 -6.51
N PRO A 61 -6.53 13.36 -6.76
CA PRO A 61 -5.69 13.47 -7.96
C PRO A 61 -4.73 12.29 -8.20
N SER A 62 -4.47 11.49 -7.15
CA SER A 62 -3.60 10.31 -7.15
C SER A 62 -4.05 9.16 -8.07
N ARG A 63 -5.23 9.24 -8.69
CA ARG A 63 -5.68 8.28 -9.71
C ARG A 63 -5.18 8.60 -11.12
N ARG A 64 -4.60 9.78 -11.36
CA ARG A 64 -4.07 10.16 -12.67
C ARG A 64 -2.58 9.87 -12.70
N PHE A 65 -2.21 8.87 -13.50
CA PHE A 65 -0.86 8.50 -13.90
C PHE A 65 0.13 9.68 -13.89
N PRO A 66 1.34 9.55 -13.33
CA PRO A 66 2.38 10.56 -13.45
C PRO A 66 2.98 10.50 -14.86
N GLY A 67 2.46 11.31 -15.76
CA GLY A 67 2.99 11.51 -17.09
C GLY A 67 2.29 12.69 -17.76
N ALA A 68 3.05 13.77 -17.97
CA ALA A 68 2.63 15.03 -18.59
C ALA A 68 1.77 15.96 -17.72
N GLY A 69 2.44 16.87 -17.01
CA GLY A 69 1.78 18.00 -16.37
C GLY A 69 2.77 18.94 -15.69
N GLY A 70 3.82 19.35 -16.41
CA GLY A 70 4.63 20.48 -15.95
C GLY A 70 3.73 21.69 -15.72
N LYS A 71 3.79 22.29 -14.52
CA LYS A 71 3.20 23.60 -14.28
C LYS A 71 4.27 24.69 -14.49
N PRO A 72 3.98 25.73 -15.28
CA PRO A 72 4.82 26.92 -15.31
C PRO A 72 4.58 27.70 -14.01
N ARG A 73 5.71 28.21 -13.49
CA ARG A 73 5.92 29.25 -12.45
C ARG A 73 4.76 29.61 -11.52
#